data_AF-A0A3D3HIG7-F1
#
_entry.id   AF-A0A3D3HIG7-F1
#
_cell.length_a   1.000
_cell.length_b   1.000
_cell.length_c   1.000
_cell.angle_alpha   90.00
_cell.angle_beta   90.00
_cell.angle_gamma   90.00
#
_symmetry.space_group_name_H-M   'P 1'
#
loop_
_entity.id
_entity.type
_entity.pdbx_description
1 polymer ?
#
loop_
_entity_poly.entity_id
_entity_poly.type
_entity_poly.pdbx_seq_one_letter_code
_entity_poly.pdbx_strand_id
1 'polypeptide(L)'
;MEGYIMVPADGIYSFFTGSDDGVRIYIDGELVVDGDELHHGITNEGRVALKTGRHRITVRYFQRLYRQSLSLSWEGPGVARQMVPPEVLFQ
;
A
#
# COMPACT_ATOMS: atom_id res chain seq x y z
N MET A 1 -3.21 7.74 7.03
CA MET A 1 -2.40 8.56 6.09
C MET A 1 -3.08 8.49 4.74
N GLU A 2 -3.13 9.59 3.99
CA GLU A 2 -3.81 9.68 2.71
C GLU A 2 -2.96 10.41 1.68
N GLY A 3 -3.05 9.98 0.43
CA GLY A 3 -2.24 10.52 -0.64
C GLY A 3 -2.67 10.05 -2.00
N TYR A 4 -1.78 10.18 -2.98
CA TYR A 4 -2.06 9.78 -4.35
C TYR A 4 -0.88 9.10 -5.02
N ILE A 5 -1.18 8.10 -5.84
CA ILE A 5 -0.23 7.46 -6.74
C ILE A 5 -0.58 7.82 -8.18
N MET A 6 0.46 7.93 -9.01
CA MET A 6 0.32 8.13 -10.45
C MET A 6 0.54 6.80 -11.16
N VAL A 7 -0.53 6.26 -11.72
CA VAL A 7 -0.54 5.00 -12.47
C VAL A 7 -0.21 5.30 -13.93
N PRO A 8 0.91 4.79 -14.48
CA PRO A 8 1.37 5.15 -15.83
C PRO A 8 0.65 4.38 -16.95
N ALA A 9 0.02 3.25 -16.63
CA ALA A 9 -0.67 2.41 -17.60
C ALA A 9 -1.82 1.63 -16.95
N ASP A 10 -2.86 1.35 -17.73
CA ASP A 10 -3.95 0.47 -17.32
C ASP A 10 -3.43 -0.93 -16.99
N GLY A 11 -3.93 -1.54 -15.90
CA GLY A 11 -3.69 -2.95 -15.61
C GLY A 11 -3.79 -3.31 -14.14
N ILE A 12 -3.29 -4.50 -13.80
CA ILE A 12 -3.32 -5.03 -12.43
C ILE A 12 -2.04 -4.60 -11.71
N TYR A 13 -2.20 -3.97 -10.56
CA TYR A 13 -1.11 -3.55 -9.69
C TYR A 13 -1.15 -4.36 -8.40
N SER A 14 0.03 -4.73 -7.91
CA SER A 14 0.23 -5.41 -6.63
C SER A 14 0.80 -4.44 -5.62
N PHE A 15 0.25 -4.44 -4.42
CA PHE A 15 0.71 -3.67 -3.26
C PHE A 15 1.21 -4.64 -2.20
N PHE A 16 2.36 -4.32 -1.62
CA PHE A 16 3.02 -5.14 -0.61
C PHE A 16 3.30 -4.29 0.62
N THR A 17 2.90 -4.80 1.79
CA THR A 17 3.20 -4.16 3.07
C THR A 17 4.03 -5.08 3.95
N GLY A 18 5.12 -4.58 4.50
CA GLY A 18 5.78 -5.19 5.66
C GLY A 18 5.49 -4.35 6.89
N SER A 19 4.85 -4.96 7.89
CA SER A 19 4.63 -4.29 9.18
C SER A 19 4.67 -5.29 10.34
N ASP A 20 5.08 -4.79 11.50
CA ASP A 20 5.12 -5.55 12.75
C ASP A 20 3.74 -5.63 13.44
N ASP A 21 2.79 -4.79 13.03
CA ASP A 21 1.40 -4.73 13.51
C ASP A 21 0.41 -4.68 12.31
N GLY A 22 -0.89 -4.48 12.57
CA GLY A 22 -1.94 -4.46 11.56
C GLY A 22 -1.87 -3.27 10.59
N VAL A 23 -2.07 -3.55 9.29
CA VAL A 23 -2.10 -2.54 8.22
C VAL A 23 -3.21 -2.83 7.22
N ARG A 24 -3.97 -1.80 6.86
CA ARG A 24 -4.93 -1.82 5.76
C ARG A 24 -4.59 -0.77 4.73
N ILE A 25 -4.59 -1.17 3.46
CA ILE A 25 -4.37 -0.28 2.32
C ILE A 25 -5.64 -0.23 1.50
N TYR A 26 -6.10 0.98 1.21
CA TYR A 26 -7.21 1.23 0.33
C TYR A 26 -6.76 2.02 -0.90
N ILE A 27 -7.25 1.63 -2.07
CA ILE A 27 -7.06 2.36 -3.33
C ILE A 27 -8.43 2.80 -3.83
N ASP A 28 -8.60 4.10 -4.05
CA ASP A 28 -9.88 4.75 -4.36
C ASP A 28 -11.03 4.46 -3.38
N GLY A 29 -10.71 3.93 -2.19
CA GLY A 29 -11.68 3.54 -1.17
C GLY A 29 -11.99 2.05 -1.14
N GLU A 30 -11.50 1.27 -2.11
CA GLU A 30 -11.56 -0.20 -2.08
C GLU A 30 -10.43 -0.76 -1.21
N LEU A 31 -10.74 -1.71 -0.33
CA LEU A 31 -9.74 -2.40 0.49
C LEU A 31 -8.93 -3.36 -0.38
N VAL A 32 -7.64 -3.10 -0.52
CA VAL A 32 -6.73 -3.88 -1.37
C VAL A 32 -5.84 -4.79 -0.53
N VAL A 33 -5.29 -4.29 0.57
CA VAL A 33 -4.49 -5.07 1.51
C VAL A 33 -5.17 -5.06 2.86
N ASP A 34 -5.37 -6.24 3.45
CA ASP A 34 -5.87 -6.41 4.82
C ASP A 34 -4.89 -7.28 5.62
N GLY A 35 -3.92 -6.62 6.26
CA GLY A 35 -2.96 -7.24 7.15
C GLY A 35 -3.47 -7.16 8.59
N ASP A 36 -3.98 -8.28 9.12
CA ASP A 36 -4.46 -8.37 10.50
C ASP A 36 -3.31 -8.63 11.51
N GLU A 37 -3.52 -8.20 12.75
CA GLU A 37 -2.56 -7.86 13.81
C GLU A 37 -1.61 -8.96 14.33
N LEU A 38 -1.61 -10.18 13.75
CA LEU A 38 -1.06 -11.37 14.42
C LEU A 38 0.09 -12.08 13.70
N HIS A 39 0.62 -11.52 12.61
CA HIS A 39 1.65 -12.19 11.82
C HIS A 39 2.95 -11.38 11.76
N HIS A 40 3.76 -11.50 12.81
CA HIS A 40 5.14 -11.00 12.80
C HIS A 40 5.90 -11.52 11.56
N GLY A 41 6.30 -10.60 10.68
CA GLY A 41 7.25 -10.89 9.59
C GLY A 41 6.66 -11.41 8.27
N ILE A 42 5.33 -11.40 8.08
CA ILE A 42 4.73 -11.74 6.77
C ILE A 42 4.46 -10.46 5.97
N THR A 43 4.93 -10.43 4.72
CA THR A 43 4.54 -9.39 3.76
C THR A 43 3.09 -9.63 3.35
N ASN A 44 2.18 -8.71 3.67
CA ASN A 44 0.81 -8.77 3.13
C ASN A 44 0.81 -8.25 1.68
N GLU A 45 0.11 -8.95 0.80
CA GLU A 45 -0.05 -8.59 -0.61
C GLU A 45 -1.53 -8.37 -0.94
N GLY A 46 -1.80 -7.38 -1.78
CA GLY A 46 -3.11 -7.10 -2.34
C GLY A 46 -3.00 -6.68 -3.79
N ARG A 47 -4.01 -6.98 -4.60
CA ARG A 47 -4.02 -6.64 -6.04
C ARG A 47 -5.29 -5.89 -6.42
N VAL A 48 -5.16 -4.93 -7.31
CA VAL A 48 -6.28 -4.12 -7.81
C VAL A 48 -6.06 -3.74 -9.27
N ALA A 49 -7.14 -3.69 -10.05
CA ALA A 49 -7.10 -3.19 -11.41
C ALA A 49 -7.24 -1.67 -11.42
N LEU A 50 -6.27 -0.98 -12.00
CA LEU A 50 -6.22 0.48 -12.07
C LEU A 50 -6.21 0.97 -13.52
N LYS A 51 -6.71 2.19 -13.70
CA LYS A 51 -6.62 2.93 -14.94
C LYS A 51 -5.40 3.84 -14.91
N THR A 52 -4.94 4.27 -16.06
CA THR A 52 -3.91 5.29 -16.18
C THR A 52 -4.41 6.59 -15.54
N GLY A 53 -3.62 7.19 -14.65
CA GLY A 53 -3.96 8.45 -14.01
C GLY A 53 -3.72 8.47 -12.50
N ARG A 54 -4.40 9.41 -11.84
CA ARG A 54 -4.23 9.68 -10.40
C ARG A 54 -5.22 8.85 -9.60
N HIS A 55 -4.72 8.03 -8.69
CA HIS A 55 -5.52 7.20 -7.80
C HIS A 55 -5.27 7.57 -6.34
N ARG A 56 -6.31 7.63 -5.53
CA ARG A 56 -6.20 7.93 -4.10
C ARG A 56 -5.70 6.68 -3.38
N ILE A 57 -4.73 6.87 -2.49
CA ILE A 57 -4.27 5.82 -1.59
C ILE A 57 -4.53 6.23 -0.15
N THR A 58 -5.16 5.34 0.62
CA THR A 58 -5.37 5.51 2.05
C THR A 58 -4.69 4.37 2.80
N VAL A 59 -3.76 4.72 3.67
CA VAL A 59 -3.05 3.78 4.53
C VAL A 59 -3.59 3.93 5.94
N ARG A 60 -4.25 2.87 6.42
CA ARG A 60 -4.69 2.74 7.82
C ARG A 60 -3.74 1.79 8.52
N TYR A 61 -2.86 2.35 9.33
CA TYR A 61 -1.92 1.61 10.14
C TYR A 61 -2.37 1.66 11.60
N PHE A 62 -2.39 0.51 12.28
CA PHE A 62 -2.64 0.43 13.70
C PHE A 62 -1.42 -0.15 14.38
N GLN A 63 -0.85 0.58 15.34
CA GLN A 63 0.29 0.15 16.11
C GLN A 63 -0.13 -0.19 17.54
N ARG A 64 0.26 -1.35 18.07
CA ARG A 64 -0.03 -1.72 19.47
C ARG A 64 1.16 -1.49 20.40
N LEU A 65 2.41 -1.83 20.03
CA LEU A 65 3.59 -1.71 20.92
C LEU A 65 4.94 -1.49 20.16
N TYR A 66 5.93 -0.87 20.82
CA TYR A 66 7.35 -0.72 20.41
C TYR A 66 7.67 -0.03 19.06
N ARG A 67 8.70 -0.51 18.31
CA ARG A 67 9.32 0.19 17.17
C ARG A 67 8.41 0.13 15.95
N GLN A 68 8.24 1.26 15.28
CA GLN A 68 7.51 1.36 14.02
C GLN A 68 8.35 0.84 12.87
N SER A 69 7.88 -0.21 12.20
CA SER A 69 8.27 -0.47 10.83
C SER A 69 7.02 -0.62 9.96
N LEU A 70 6.89 0.26 8.98
CA LEU A 70 5.92 0.16 7.89
C LEU A 70 6.68 0.38 6.60
N SER A 71 6.69 -0.64 5.75
CA SER A 71 7.14 -0.53 4.37
C SER A 71 5.93 -0.75 3.47
N LEU A 72 5.77 0.10 2.47
CA LEU A 72 4.78 -0.05 1.41
C LEU A 72 5.53 -0.01 0.08
N SER A 73 5.36 -1.04 -0.72
CA SER A 73 5.88 -1.11 -2.09
C SER A 73 4.79 -1.54 -3.05
N TRP A 74 4.98 -1.24 -4.33
CA TRP A 74 4.03 -1.57 -5.37
C TRP A 74 4.74 -1.90 -6.68
N GLU A 75 4.06 -2.66 -7.53
CA GLU A 75 4.52 -3.00 -8.88
C GLU A 75 3.33 -3.17 -9.82
N GLY A 76 3.57 -3.05 -11.12
CA GLY A 76 2.57 -3.26 -12.17
C GLY A 76 3.07 -2.86 -13.56
N PRO A 77 2.19 -2.78 -14.56
CA PRO A 77 2.55 -2.38 -15.91
C PRO A 77 3.28 -1.03 -15.95
N GLY A 78 4.52 -1.02 -16.46
CA GLY A 78 5.34 0.19 -16.51
C GLY A 78 5.92 0.65 -15.16
N VAL A 79 5.71 -0.13 -14.08
CA VAL A 79 6.23 0.15 -12.74
C VAL A 79 6.95 -1.09 -12.20
N ALA A 80 8.29 -1.07 -12.24
CA ALA A 80 9.07 -2.06 -11.51
C ALA A 80 8.82 -1.92 -10.00
N ARG A 81 8.98 -3.01 -9.24
CA ARG A 81 8.76 -2.98 -7.79
C ARG A 81 9.59 -1.89 -7.13
N GLN A 82 8.89 -0.95 -6.51
CA GLN A 82 9.51 0.17 -5.82
C GLN A 82 8.72 0.53 -4.57
N MET A 83 9.39 1.20 -3.63
CA MET A 83 8.71 1.76 -2.47
C MET A 83 7.73 2.86 -2.92
N VAL A 84 6.57 2.90 -2.28
CA VAL A 84 5.70 4.09 -2.32
C VAL A 84 6.34 5.09 -1.35
N PRO A 85 6.92 6.21 -1.84
CA PRO A 85 7.63 7.14 -0.97
C PRO A 85 6.67 7.74 0.06
N PRO A 86 7.02 7.85 1.35
CA PRO A 86 6.12 8.42 2.36
C PRO A 86 5.62 9.81 2.00
N GLU A 87 6.40 10.59 1.24
CA GLU A 87 6.09 11.95 0.79
C GLU A 87 4.82 12.00 -0.08
N VAL A 88 4.46 10.90 -0.76
CA VAL A 88 3.22 10.84 -1.54
C VAL A 88 1.97 10.60 -0.68
N LEU A 89 2.15 10.26 0.61
CA LEU A 89 1.11 9.95 1.60
C LEU A 89 0.81 11.11 2.57
N PHE A 90 1.41 12.28 2.36
CA PHE A 90 1.25 13.49 3.20
C PHE A 90 0.96 14.75 2.36
N GLN A 91 -0.05 14.70 1.48
CA GLN A 91 -0.54 15.89 0.78
C GLN A 91 -1.69 16.58 1.52
#